data_AF-A0A948RIM4-F1
#
_entry.id   AF-A0A948RIM4-F1
#
_cell.length_a   1.000
_cell.length_b   1.000
_cell.length_c   1.000
_cell.angle_alpha   90.00
_cell.angle_beta   90.00
_cell.angle_gamma   90.00
#
_symmetry.space_group_name_H-M   'P 1'
#
loop_
_entity.id
_entity.type
_entity.pdbx_description
1 polymer ?
#
loop_
_entity_poly.entity_id
_entity_poly.type
_entity_poly.pdbx_seq_one_letter_code
_entity_poly.pdbx_strand_id
1 'polypeptide(L)'
;MIIASLFASIATVLIELFTSGRGIVLVSYGFIVLLLIFLPRFFYYFDAKIKEVVKKEWVKKIEYFGFFIVISNAPASLILHDLGFEYDRFLHFAVAFFSLIIFLLLWLPVMKINGEEIKKRKLLICLFLILFTSLFLWEILQYSIDQIFGTKLFFDSEQKIEVDFLEDILFGTCGLLAAVFYINYSFKKFLLVLK
;
A
#
# COMPACT_ATOMS: atom_id res chain seq x y z
N MET A 1 16.01 4.88 -8.12
CA MET A 1 14.75 4.52 -7.44
C MET A 1 14.97 4.35 -5.95
N ILE A 2 15.73 3.36 -5.46
CA ILE A 2 16.01 3.21 -4.01
C ILE A 2 16.46 4.52 -3.35
N ILE A 3 17.46 5.18 -3.94
CA ILE A 3 17.97 6.46 -3.43
C ILE A 3 16.87 7.54 -3.46
N ALA A 4 16.00 7.53 -4.47
CA ALA A 4 14.89 8.47 -4.58
C ALA A 4 13.76 8.18 -3.58
N SER A 5 13.44 6.91 -3.31
CA SER A 5 12.49 6.49 -2.28
C SER A 5 12.99 6.88 -0.90
N LEU A 6 14.28 6.60 -0.64
CA LEU A 6 14.95 6.98 0.59
C LEU A 6 14.94 8.50 0.77
N PHE A 7 15.26 9.23 -0.30
CA PHE A 7 15.23 10.69 -0.29
C PHE A 7 13.82 11.23 -0.07
N ALA A 8 12.80 10.71 -0.75
CA ALA A 8 11.41 11.14 -0.57
C ALA A 8 10.89 10.85 0.85
N SER A 9 11.19 9.67 1.39
CA SER A 9 10.90 9.30 2.77
C SER A 9 11.60 10.23 3.76
N ILE A 10 12.93 10.42 3.63
CA ILE A 10 13.70 11.31 4.50
C ILE A 10 13.21 12.75 4.39
N ALA A 11 12.94 13.25 3.19
CA ALA A 11 12.44 14.59 2.98
C ALA A 11 11.07 14.80 3.64
N THR A 12 10.15 13.84 3.49
CA THR A 12 8.83 13.85 4.16
C THR A 12 9.00 13.89 5.68
N VAL A 13 9.89 13.04 6.20
CA VAL A 13 10.21 12.99 7.63
C VAL A 13 10.76 14.32 8.13
N LEU A 14 11.72 14.91 7.42
CA LEU A 14 12.32 16.18 7.82
C LEU A 14 11.30 17.31 7.76
N ILE A 15 10.47 17.38 6.70
CA ILE A 15 9.40 18.37 6.58
C ILE A 15 8.47 18.25 7.78
N GLU A 16 7.89 17.08 8.04
CA GLU A 16 6.94 16.89 9.16
C GLU A 16 7.54 17.13 10.54
N LEU A 17 8.82 16.76 10.74
CA LEU A 17 9.52 17.00 11.99
C LEU A 17 9.74 18.50 12.22
N PHE A 18 10.11 19.26 11.18
CA PHE A 18 10.45 20.67 11.29
C PHE A 18 9.26 21.63 11.14
N THR A 19 8.21 21.26 10.42
CA THR A 19 7.01 22.10 10.25
C THR A 19 5.94 21.80 11.29
N SER A 20 5.77 20.53 11.65
CA SER A 20 4.59 20.05 12.38
C SER A 20 4.94 19.42 13.74
N GLY A 21 6.22 19.14 14.01
CA GLY A 21 6.67 18.45 15.22
C GLY A 21 6.19 17.00 15.35
N ARG A 22 5.67 16.41 14.26
CA ARG A 22 4.98 15.10 14.27
C ARG A 22 5.97 13.94 14.13
N GLY A 23 6.67 13.62 15.23
CA GLY A 23 7.67 12.55 15.27
C GLY A 23 7.13 11.13 14.99
N ILE A 24 5.82 10.88 15.13
CA ILE A 24 5.21 9.57 14.81
C ILE A 24 5.26 9.26 13.31
N VAL A 25 5.16 10.29 12.46
CA VAL A 25 5.22 10.17 10.98
C VAL A 25 6.59 9.64 10.53
N LEU A 26 7.62 9.82 11.37
CA LEU A 26 8.99 9.34 11.18
C LEU A 26 9.08 7.82 11.09
N VAL A 27 8.27 7.09 11.85
CA VAL A 27 8.28 5.62 11.88
C VAL A 27 7.63 5.06 10.61
N SER A 28 6.48 5.62 10.23
CA SER A 28 5.71 5.18 9.07
C SER A 28 6.46 5.42 7.75
N TYR A 29 6.88 6.66 7.49
CA TYR A 29 7.53 7.02 6.21
C TYR A 29 9.02 6.73 6.18
N GLY A 30 9.71 6.88 7.32
CA GLY A 30 11.16 6.67 7.43
C GLY A 30 11.57 5.21 7.51
N PHE A 31 10.68 4.31 7.95
CA PHE A 31 11.02 2.89 8.12
C PHE A 31 10.04 1.95 7.43
N ILE A 32 8.76 1.98 7.78
CA ILE A 32 7.77 0.97 7.32
C ILE A 32 7.63 1.02 5.79
N VAL A 33 7.43 2.21 5.24
CA VAL A 33 7.23 2.41 3.81
C VAL A 33 8.46 1.97 2.99
N LEU A 34 9.66 2.29 3.46
CA LEU A 34 10.89 1.85 2.80
C LEU A 34 10.99 0.33 2.81
N LEU A 35 10.78 -0.30 3.96
CA LEU A 35 10.81 -1.76 4.08
C LEU A 35 9.82 -2.43 3.13
N LEU A 36 8.61 -1.87 2.97
CA LEU A 36 7.60 -2.36 2.03
C LEU A 36 8.05 -2.26 0.57
N ILE A 37 8.72 -1.18 0.15
CA ILE A 37 9.29 -1.07 -1.20
C ILE A 37 10.40 -2.10 -1.42
N PHE A 38 11.20 -2.41 -0.40
CA PHE A 38 12.31 -3.36 -0.50
C PHE A 38 11.88 -4.83 -0.43
N LEU A 39 10.72 -5.10 0.15
CA LEU A 39 10.25 -6.45 0.43
C LEU A 39 10.22 -7.37 -0.82
N PRO A 40 9.75 -6.93 -2.01
CA PRO A 40 9.79 -7.76 -3.22
C PRO A 40 11.21 -8.14 -3.65
N ARG A 41 12.16 -7.21 -3.51
CA ARG A 41 13.58 -7.44 -3.82
C ARG A 41 14.19 -8.44 -2.86
N PHE A 42 13.88 -8.27 -1.58
CA PHE A 42 14.37 -9.14 -0.52
C PHE A 42 13.94 -10.59 -0.79
N PHE A 43 12.64 -10.83 -1.01
CA PHE A 43 12.14 -12.17 -1.36
C PHE A 43 12.80 -12.74 -2.62
N TYR A 44 12.99 -11.92 -3.65
CA TYR A 44 13.61 -12.37 -4.90
C TYR A 44 15.07 -12.83 -4.76
N TYR A 45 15.87 -12.17 -3.94
CA TYR A 45 17.29 -12.50 -3.79
C TYR A 45 17.56 -13.55 -2.70
N PHE A 46 16.74 -13.61 -1.65
CA PHE A 46 16.95 -14.52 -0.53
C PHE A 46 16.26 -15.88 -0.70
N ASP A 47 15.24 -15.99 -1.55
CA ASP A 47 14.58 -17.26 -1.85
C ASP A 47 14.95 -17.76 -3.25
N ALA A 48 15.79 -18.80 -3.31
CA ALA A 48 16.24 -19.41 -4.55
C ALA A 48 15.06 -19.94 -5.40
N LYS A 49 13.99 -20.44 -4.77
CA LYS A 49 12.82 -20.97 -5.45
C LYS A 49 12.00 -19.85 -6.09
N ILE A 50 11.88 -18.70 -5.42
CA ILE A 50 11.25 -17.51 -6.01
C ILE A 50 12.04 -17.04 -7.24
N LYS A 51 13.37 -17.05 -7.15
CA LYS A 51 14.26 -16.62 -8.24
C LYS A 51 14.14 -17.47 -9.51
N GLU A 52 13.84 -18.76 -9.37
CA GLU A 52 13.60 -19.67 -10.49
C GLU A 52 12.27 -19.40 -11.22
N VAL A 53 11.28 -18.86 -10.51
CA VAL A 53 9.91 -18.70 -11.01
C VAL A 53 9.61 -17.27 -11.49
N VAL A 54 10.26 -16.27 -10.88
CA VAL A 54 9.98 -14.85 -11.11
C VAL A 54 11.07 -14.21 -11.96
N LYS A 55 10.70 -13.45 -12.99
CA LYS A 55 11.66 -12.70 -13.80
C LYS A 55 12.12 -11.44 -13.06
N LYS A 56 13.39 -11.04 -13.22
CA LYS A 56 13.92 -9.84 -12.56
C LYS A 56 13.19 -8.55 -12.98
N GLU A 57 12.70 -8.46 -14.22
CA GLU A 57 11.90 -7.28 -14.64
C GLU A 57 10.60 -7.16 -13.86
N TRP A 58 10.03 -8.28 -13.40
CA TRP A 58 8.79 -8.29 -12.63
C TRP A 58 8.95 -7.65 -11.26
N VAL A 59 10.02 -8.01 -10.56
CA VAL A 59 10.36 -7.41 -9.27
C VAL A 59 10.53 -5.90 -9.41
N LYS A 60 11.24 -5.44 -10.45
CA LYS A 60 11.41 -4.01 -10.73
C LYS A 60 10.07 -3.30 -10.96
N LYS A 61 9.12 -3.90 -11.68
CA LYS A 61 7.79 -3.31 -11.92
C LYS A 61 7.02 -3.13 -10.62
N ILE A 62 7.02 -4.12 -9.75
CA ILE A 62 6.36 -4.04 -8.43
C ILE A 62 7.00 -2.93 -7.59
N GLU A 63 8.32 -2.84 -7.58
CA GLU A 63 9.03 -1.79 -6.86
C GLU A 63 8.73 -0.39 -7.42
N TYR A 64 8.72 -0.19 -8.75
CA TYR A 64 8.33 1.08 -9.37
C TYR A 64 6.91 1.49 -8.98
N PHE A 65 6.02 0.50 -8.94
CA PHE A 65 4.64 0.72 -8.58
C PHE A 65 4.49 1.15 -7.11
N GLY A 66 5.14 0.42 -6.19
CA GLY A 66 5.16 0.78 -4.77
C GLY A 66 5.81 2.14 -4.53
N PHE A 67 6.88 2.46 -5.26
CA PHE A 67 7.52 3.77 -5.21
C PHE A 67 6.58 4.89 -5.65
N PHE A 68 5.82 4.69 -6.73
CA PHE A 68 4.87 5.68 -7.22
C PHE A 68 3.76 5.94 -6.21
N ILE A 69 3.20 4.90 -5.58
CA ILE A 69 2.21 5.04 -4.50
C ILE A 69 2.78 5.89 -3.36
N VAL A 70 4.00 5.61 -2.93
CA VAL A 70 4.65 6.28 -1.80
C VAL A 70 4.97 7.74 -2.08
N ILE A 71 5.52 8.05 -3.25
CA ILE A 71 5.76 9.45 -3.65
C ILE A 71 4.47 10.21 -3.86
N SER A 72 3.41 9.53 -4.30
CA SER A 72 2.12 10.18 -4.44
C SER A 72 1.58 10.56 -3.05
N ASN A 73 1.79 9.73 -2.03
CA ASN A 73 1.20 9.92 -0.71
C ASN A 73 1.51 11.29 -0.05
N ALA A 74 2.73 11.56 0.42
CA ALA A 74 2.98 12.77 1.20
C ALA A 74 3.13 14.07 0.38
N PRO A 75 3.98 14.14 -0.66
CA PRO A 75 4.11 15.34 -1.50
C PRO A 75 2.84 15.71 -2.29
N ALA A 76 2.10 14.72 -2.81
CA ALA A 76 0.91 15.03 -3.59
C ALA A 76 -0.30 15.32 -2.70
N SER A 77 -0.38 14.75 -1.49
CA SER A 77 -1.38 15.16 -0.49
C SER A 77 -1.26 16.65 -0.17
N LEU A 78 -0.05 17.14 0.09
CA LEU A 78 0.19 18.57 0.34
C LEU A 78 -0.27 19.48 -0.79
N ILE A 79 0.09 19.16 -2.04
CA ILE A 79 -0.17 20.05 -3.18
C ILE A 79 -1.62 19.96 -3.66
N LEU A 80 -2.20 18.76 -3.67
CA LEU A 80 -3.52 18.53 -4.26
C LEU A 80 -4.65 18.88 -3.29
N HIS A 81 -4.39 18.79 -1.99
CA HIS A 81 -5.32 19.28 -0.96
C HIS A 81 -5.60 20.78 -1.14
N ASP A 82 -4.55 21.59 -1.35
CA ASP A 82 -4.68 23.05 -1.59
C ASP A 82 -5.48 23.39 -2.86
N LEU A 83 -5.62 22.44 -3.79
CA LEU A 83 -6.40 22.59 -5.02
C LEU A 83 -7.86 22.12 -4.88
N GLY A 84 -8.29 21.74 -3.67
CA GLY A 84 -9.64 21.24 -3.40
C GLY A 84 -9.90 19.84 -3.95
N PHE A 85 -8.84 19.10 -4.30
CA PHE A 85 -8.96 17.70 -4.68
C PHE A 85 -8.99 16.85 -3.41
N GLU A 86 -9.98 15.96 -3.31
CA GLU A 86 -10.13 15.01 -2.21
C GLU A 86 -9.09 13.88 -2.34
N TYR A 87 -7.82 14.27 -2.25
CA TYR A 87 -6.67 13.43 -2.56
C TYR A 87 -6.62 12.19 -1.68
N ASP A 88 -7.00 12.35 -0.42
CA ASP A 88 -6.95 11.32 0.59
C ASP A 88 -7.88 10.13 0.25
N ARG A 89 -9.15 10.42 -0.08
CA ARG A 89 -10.10 9.42 -0.61
C ARG A 89 -9.55 8.66 -1.81
N PHE A 90 -8.94 9.37 -2.76
CA PHE A 90 -8.30 8.76 -3.93
C PHE A 90 -7.14 7.85 -3.54
N LEU A 91 -6.33 8.28 -2.58
CA LEU A 91 -5.18 7.53 -2.09
C LEU A 91 -5.61 6.24 -1.39
N HIS A 92 -6.58 6.28 -0.46
CA HIS A 92 -7.11 5.08 0.20
C HIS A 92 -7.67 4.08 -0.81
N PHE A 93 -8.41 4.55 -1.82
CA PHE A 93 -8.87 3.71 -2.94
C PHE A 93 -7.69 3.08 -3.71
N ALA A 94 -6.73 3.90 -4.14
CA ALA A 94 -5.62 3.45 -4.98
C ALA A 94 -4.70 2.47 -4.24
N VAL A 95 -4.30 2.80 -3.01
CA VAL A 95 -3.45 1.96 -2.17
C VAL A 95 -4.12 0.61 -1.95
N ALA A 96 -5.39 0.57 -1.59
CA ALA A 96 -6.11 -0.68 -1.38
C ALA A 96 -6.22 -1.51 -2.66
N PHE A 97 -6.57 -0.87 -3.79
CA PHE A 97 -6.66 -1.53 -5.10
C PHE A 97 -5.33 -2.19 -5.49
N PHE A 98 -4.23 -1.45 -5.40
CA PHE A 98 -2.93 -1.93 -5.82
C PHE A 98 -2.31 -2.91 -4.82
N SER A 99 -2.59 -2.78 -3.53
CA SER A 99 -2.12 -3.72 -2.51
C SER A 99 -2.58 -5.14 -2.83
N LEU A 100 -3.85 -5.34 -3.19
CA LEU A 100 -4.35 -6.67 -3.54
C LEU A 100 -3.65 -7.26 -4.77
N ILE A 101 -3.37 -6.42 -5.78
CA ILE A 101 -2.61 -6.83 -6.96
C ILE A 101 -1.18 -7.22 -6.58
N ILE A 102 -0.49 -6.42 -5.76
CA ILE A 102 0.88 -6.69 -5.31
C ILE A 102 0.93 -7.97 -4.49
N PHE A 103 0.04 -8.14 -3.51
CA PHE A 103 -0.03 -9.36 -2.69
C PHE A 103 -0.31 -10.60 -3.53
N LEU A 104 -1.23 -10.52 -4.49
CA LEU A 104 -1.45 -11.62 -5.43
C LEU A 104 -0.17 -11.96 -6.20
N LEU A 105 0.52 -10.95 -6.74
CA LEU A 105 1.75 -11.14 -7.49
C LEU A 105 2.89 -11.72 -6.65
N LEU A 106 2.97 -11.39 -5.37
CA LEU A 106 3.94 -11.97 -4.43
C LEU A 106 3.57 -13.40 -4.02
N TRP A 107 2.26 -13.72 -3.93
CA TRP A 107 1.78 -15.01 -3.46
C TRP A 107 1.76 -16.10 -4.54
N LEU A 108 1.48 -15.75 -5.80
CA LEU A 108 1.40 -16.72 -6.90
C LEU A 108 2.70 -17.53 -7.12
N PRO A 109 3.92 -16.96 -7.05
CA PRO A 109 5.15 -17.73 -7.11
C PRO A 109 5.25 -18.79 -6.01
N VAL A 110 4.89 -18.44 -4.77
CA VAL A 110 4.91 -19.34 -3.61
C VAL A 110 3.98 -20.55 -3.84
N MET A 111 2.77 -20.29 -4.34
CA MET A 111 1.84 -21.36 -4.70
C MET A 111 2.39 -22.30 -5.77
N LYS A 112 3.02 -21.75 -6.82
CA LYS A 112 3.62 -22.54 -7.91
C LYS A 112 4.76 -23.42 -7.39
N ILE A 113 5.58 -22.90 -6.48
CA ILE A 113 6.68 -23.64 -5.84
C ILE A 113 6.17 -24.84 -5.04
N ASN A 114 5.06 -24.67 -4.32
CA ASN A 114 4.48 -25.73 -3.49
C ASN A 114 3.61 -26.73 -4.29
N GLY A 115 3.42 -26.51 -5.61
CA GLY A 115 2.51 -27.32 -6.42
C GLY A 115 1.04 -27.19 -5.99
N GLU A 116 0.69 -26.11 -5.28
CA GLU A 116 -0.64 -25.94 -4.72
C GLU A 116 -1.62 -25.37 -5.75
N GLU A 117 -2.65 -26.15 -6.10
CA GLU A 117 -3.82 -25.65 -6.81
C GLU A 117 -4.80 -24.98 -5.83
N ILE A 118 -4.53 -23.75 -5.42
CA ILE A 118 -5.55 -22.96 -4.72
C ILE A 118 -6.58 -22.47 -5.74
N LYS A 119 -7.85 -22.86 -5.54
CA LYS A 119 -8.98 -22.34 -6.30
C LYS A 119 -8.95 -20.81 -6.25
N LYS A 120 -8.83 -20.15 -7.41
CA LYS A 120 -8.82 -18.67 -7.58
C LYS A 120 -9.78 -17.95 -6.62
N ARG A 121 -11.03 -18.41 -6.53
CA ARG A 121 -12.05 -17.83 -5.65
C ARG A 121 -11.61 -17.81 -4.18
N LYS A 122 -11.06 -18.92 -3.68
CA LYS A 122 -10.58 -19.03 -2.29
C LYS A 122 -9.41 -18.08 -2.05
N LEU A 123 -8.45 -18.03 -2.99
CA LEU A 123 -7.31 -17.12 -2.91
C LEU A 123 -7.76 -15.65 -2.83
N LEU A 124 -8.65 -15.21 -3.71
CA LEU A 124 -9.13 -13.83 -3.72
C LEU A 124 -9.92 -13.48 -2.46
N ILE A 125 -10.74 -14.41 -1.94
CA ILE A 125 -11.45 -14.21 -0.67
C ILE A 125 -10.46 -14.06 0.48
N CYS A 126 -9.45 -14.94 0.58
CA CYS A 126 -8.44 -14.85 1.64
C CYS A 126 -7.66 -13.53 1.56
N LEU A 127 -7.18 -13.13 0.37
CA LEU A 127 -6.47 -11.87 0.20
C LEU A 127 -7.36 -10.66 0.50
N PHE A 128 -8.61 -10.68 0.06
CA PHE A 128 -9.58 -9.63 0.38
C PHE A 128 -9.79 -9.50 1.88
N LEU A 129 -10.05 -10.61 2.59
CA LEU A 129 -10.28 -10.60 4.03
C LEU A 129 -9.06 -10.11 4.81
N ILE A 130 -7.86 -10.56 4.44
CA ILE A 130 -6.61 -10.11 5.08
C ILE A 130 -6.47 -8.60 4.90
N LEU A 131 -6.56 -8.10 3.67
CA LEU A 131 -6.36 -6.68 3.39
C LEU A 131 -7.46 -5.79 3.96
N PHE A 132 -8.72 -6.24 3.92
CA PHE A 132 -9.83 -5.53 4.54
C PHE A 132 -9.64 -5.44 6.06
N THR A 133 -9.25 -6.55 6.70
CA THR A 133 -8.96 -6.55 8.14
C THR A 133 -7.78 -5.65 8.47
N SER A 134 -6.71 -5.67 7.66
CA SER A 134 -5.55 -4.79 7.84
C SER A 134 -5.91 -3.31 7.68
N LEU A 135 -6.70 -2.95 6.66
CA LEU A 135 -7.24 -1.60 6.48
C LEU A 135 -8.03 -1.18 7.72
N PHE A 136 -8.98 -2.02 8.15
CA PHE A 136 -9.82 -1.73 9.30
C PHE A 136 -9.03 -1.55 10.60
N LEU A 137 -8.05 -2.42 10.85
CA LEU A 137 -7.16 -2.32 12.02
C LEU A 137 -6.27 -1.07 11.95
N TRP A 138 -5.79 -0.71 10.77
CA TRP A 138 -4.98 0.50 10.57
C TRP A 138 -5.78 1.76 10.89
N GLU A 139 -6.97 1.91 10.31
CA GLU A 139 -7.78 3.12 10.55
C GLU A 139 -8.26 3.20 12.00
N ILE A 140 -8.58 2.05 12.63
CA ILE A 140 -8.91 2.06 14.07
C ILE A 140 -7.73 2.52 14.91
N LEU A 141 -6.52 2.08 14.56
CA LEU A 141 -5.31 2.47 15.27
C LEU A 141 -5.06 3.98 15.09
N GLN A 142 -5.16 4.49 13.86
CA GLN A 142 -5.02 5.91 13.55
C GLN A 142 -6.06 6.74 14.31
N TYR A 143 -7.34 6.37 14.21
CA TYR A 143 -8.45 6.99 14.94
C TYR A 143 -8.17 7.02 16.45
N SER A 144 -7.71 5.91 17.02
CA SER A 144 -7.43 5.81 18.45
C SER A 144 -6.25 6.70 18.87
N ILE A 145 -5.19 6.74 18.07
CA ILE A 145 -4.02 7.60 18.32
C ILE A 145 -4.44 9.07 18.26
N ASP A 146 -5.21 9.45 17.25
CA ASP A 146 -5.67 10.82 17.07
C ASP A 146 -6.58 11.30 18.20
N GLN A 147 -7.46 10.43 18.71
CA GLN A 147 -8.28 10.71 19.89
C GLN A 147 -7.46 10.84 21.19
N ILE A 148 -6.45 9.97 21.39
CA ILE A 148 -5.66 9.94 22.63
C ILE A 148 -4.66 11.09 22.69
N PHE A 149 -3.97 11.34 21.58
CA PHE A 149 -2.86 12.30 21.52
C PHE A 149 -3.30 13.67 21.01
N GLY A 150 -4.56 13.83 20.62
CA GLY A 150 -5.06 15.04 19.95
C GLY A 150 -4.31 15.32 18.65
N THR A 151 -3.67 14.29 18.08
CA THR A 151 -3.01 14.40 16.78
C THR A 151 -4.07 14.43 15.70
N LYS A 152 -3.79 15.17 14.64
CA LYS A 152 -4.44 14.99 13.35
C LYS A 152 -3.35 14.47 12.45
N LEU A 153 -3.32 13.16 12.24
CA LEU A 153 -2.15 12.53 11.63
C LEU A 153 -1.92 13.00 10.18
N PHE A 154 -2.92 13.63 9.54
CA PHE A 154 -2.78 14.36 8.27
C PHE A 154 -3.61 15.66 8.23
N PHE A 155 -3.42 16.44 7.17
CA PHE A 155 -3.36 17.91 7.11
C PHE A 155 -4.63 18.74 7.32
N ASP A 156 -5.78 18.16 7.66
CA ASP A 156 -7.00 18.95 7.78
C ASP A 156 -7.38 19.24 9.24
N SER A 157 -7.09 20.46 9.69
CA SER A 157 -7.47 20.95 11.01
C SER A 157 -8.98 21.12 11.19
N GLU A 158 -9.78 21.10 10.13
CA GLU A 158 -11.23 21.24 10.18
C GLU A 158 -11.98 19.92 9.98
N GLN A 159 -11.31 18.87 9.48
CA GLN A 159 -11.94 17.57 9.25
C GLN A 159 -12.32 16.88 10.56
N LYS A 160 -13.51 16.28 10.55
CA LYS A 160 -14.04 15.48 11.66
C LYS A 160 -13.44 14.08 11.58
N ILE A 161 -12.75 13.67 12.64
CA ILE A 161 -12.03 12.40 12.74
C ILE A 161 -12.97 11.20 12.48
N GLU A 162 -14.25 11.27 12.87
CA GLU A 162 -15.20 10.20 12.59
C GLU A 162 -15.55 10.08 11.10
N VAL A 163 -15.59 11.20 10.39
CA VAL A 163 -15.91 11.23 8.96
C VAL A 163 -14.72 10.71 8.16
N ASP A 164 -13.51 11.15 8.51
CA ASP A 164 -12.23 10.69 7.96
C ASP A 164 -12.12 9.16 8.03
N PHE A 165 -12.24 8.60 9.24
CA PHE A 165 -12.24 7.15 9.46
C PHE A 165 -13.25 6.40 8.58
N LEU A 166 -14.49 6.90 8.47
CA LEU A 166 -15.52 6.24 7.67
C LEU A 166 -15.21 6.31 6.17
N GLU A 167 -14.71 7.44 5.70
CA GLU A 167 -14.32 7.64 4.31
C GLU A 167 -13.15 6.73 3.94
N ASP A 168 -12.12 6.62 4.78
CA ASP A 168 -10.96 5.77 4.53
C ASP A 168 -11.32 4.30 4.42
N ILE A 169 -12.18 3.82 5.34
CA ILE A 169 -12.74 2.47 5.26
C ILE A 169 -13.56 2.29 3.99
N LEU A 170 -14.42 3.25 3.64
CA LEU A 170 -15.29 3.16 2.47
C LEU A 170 -14.47 3.11 1.17
N PHE A 171 -13.59 4.08 0.95
CA PHE A 171 -12.79 4.21 -0.27
C PHE A 171 -11.75 3.08 -0.36
N GLY A 172 -11.13 2.70 0.75
CA GLY A 172 -10.27 1.52 0.80
C GLY A 172 -11.02 0.23 0.45
N THR A 173 -12.23 0.03 0.98
CA THR A 173 -13.07 -1.13 0.63
C THR A 173 -13.48 -1.12 -0.84
N CYS A 174 -13.87 0.03 -1.39
CA CYS A 174 -14.14 0.19 -2.82
C CYS A 174 -12.93 -0.18 -3.67
N GLY A 175 -11.72 0.23 -3.25
CA GLY A 175 -10.46 -0.14 -3.90
C GLY A 175 -10.23 -1.65 -3.91
N LEU A 176 -10.42 -2.32 -2.77
CA LEU A 176 -10.30 -3.78 -2.68
C LEU A 176 -11.32 -4.50 -3.58
N LEU A 177 -12.58 -4.07 -3.57
CA LEU A 177 -13.63 -4.66 -4.42
C LEU A 177 -13.32 -4.46 -5.91
N ALA A 178 -12.90 -3.27 -6.30
CA ALA A 178 -12.47 -2.98 -7.66
C ALA A 178 -11.28 -3.86 -8.08
N ALA A 179 -10.32 -4.11 -7.18
CA ALA A 179 -9.20 -5.01 -7.45
C ALA A 179 -9.64 -6.46 -7.62
N VAL A 180 -10.53 -6.96 -6.75
CA VAL A 180 -11.11 -8.30 -6.89
C VAL A 180 -11.83 -8.44 -8.24
N PHE A 181 -12.62 -7.45 -8.64
CA PHE A 181 -13.29 -7.43 -9.94
C PHE A 181 -12.28 -7.44 -11.10
N TYR A 182 -11.30 -6.54 -11.07
CA TYR A 182 -10.25 -6.44 -12.09
C TYR A 182 -9.46 -7.74 -12.25
N ILE A 183 -9.03 -8.33 -11.13
CA ILE A 183 -8.29 -9.59 -11.13
C ILE A 183 -9.19 -10.74 -11.59
N ASN A 184 -10.48 -10.72 -11.22
CA ASN A 184 -11.40 -11.73 -11.71
C ASN A 184 -11.46 -11.74 -13.24
N TYR A 185 -11.47 -10.57 -13.87
CA TYR A 185 -11.44 -10.44 -15.33
C TYR A 185 -10.05 -10.74 -15.94
N SER A 186 -8.97 -10.32 -15.27
CA SER A 186 -7.60 -10.34 -15.81
C SER A 186 -6.75 -11.53 -15.35
N PHE A 187 -7.29 -12.49 -14.60
CA PHE A 187 -6.52 -13.55 -13.93
C PHE A 187 -5.59 -14.34 -14.86
N LYS A 188 -6.05 -14.68 -16.08
CA LYS A 188 -5.22 -15.39 -17.06
C LYS A 188 -3.96 -14.59 -17.43
N LYS A 189 -4.08 -13.25 -17.54
CA LYS A 189 -2.93 -12.37 -17.81
C LYS A 189 -1.92 -12.46 -16.66
N PHE A 190 -2.38 -12.47 -15.40
CA PHE A 190 -1.53 -12.63 -14.22
C PHE A 190 -0.82 -13.98 -14.14
N LEU A 191 -1.36 -15.04 -14.74
CA LEU A 191 -0.64 -16.33 -14.81
C LEU A 191 0.43 -16.35 -15.90
N LEU A 192 0.23 -15.62 -17.00
CA LEU A 192 1.22 -15.52 -18.09
C LEU A 192 2.50 -14.81 -17.67
N VAL A 193 2.40 -13.95 -16.66
CA VAL A 193 3.51 -13.28 -15.97
C VAL A 193 4.53 -14.25 -15.38
N LEU A 194 4.05 -15.41 -14.90
CA LEU A 194 4.84 -16.43 -14.21
C LEU A 194 5.37 -17.52 -15.15
N LYS A 195 5.20 -17.33 -16.47
CA LYS A 195 5.79 -18.11 -17.55
C LYS A 195 6.93 -17.30 -18.19
#